data_AF-A0A7C3QEK1-F1
#
_entry.id   AF-A0A7C3QEK1-F1
#
_cell.length_a   1.000
_cell.length_b   1.000
_cell.length_c   1.000
_cell.angle_alpha   90.00
_cell.angle_beta   90.00
_cell.angle_gamma   90.00
#
_symmetry.space_group_name_H-M   'P 1'
#
loop_
_entity.id
_entity.type
_entity.pdbx_description
1 polymer ?
#
loop_
_entity_poly.entity_id
_entity_poly.type
_entity_poly.pdbx_seq_one_letter_code
_entity_poly.pdbx_strand_id
1 'polypeptide(L)'
;MQINVQQGSIQAREADTIIVNLFDDVTTPGGATGAVNQALGGAIADLIASGDLTGKAGEVGVIYPRGAIPATRVLVVGLGKRDEFDLEGARRAAAAGIKRARELKAHQAATIVHGAGIAGLEAETAAQAVAEASLLALYEYDAPKQREEEPREIESLTIVEYDESKLAAIQRGVDTAVAIANGVNLARDLVNMPPNVATPTKLAETARQIGKDHHMKVTVGGRRWAARRNMGAFLAVAQGAGEKPKFIVMEHNGDREDLETVVLVGKGITFDTGGISIKPSAKMGAMKSDMGGAAAVLGAMKTVGALDLPLRVIGIVPATENMPDANAYRPADVITASNGKTIEIISTDAEGRMVLADGLVYAGRYNPDAVIDLATLTGSCIVALGKDMAAGLFSTEDSLRDRLTAAAEATHER
;
A
#
# COMPACT_ATOMS: atom_id res chain seq x y z
N MET A 1 11.35 -3.03 -10.34
CA MET A 1 12.13 -1.79 -10.57
C MET A 1 13.04 -1.50 -9.36
N GLN A 2 14.34 -1.35 -9.58
CA GLN A 2 15.31 -0.87 -8.58
C GLN A 2 15.32 0.67 -8.55
N ILE A 3 15.43 1.28 -7.36
CA ILE A 3 15.60 2.74 -7.24
C ILE A 3 17.00 3.04 -6.72
N ASN A 4 17.70 3.94 -7.40
CA ASN A 4 19.03 4.42 -7.02
C ASN A 4 19.01 5.92 -6.74
N VAL A 5 19.82 6.40 -5.81
CA VAL A 5 20.05 7.85 -5.58
C VAL A 5 21.46 8.19 -6.01
N GLN A 6 21.63 9.25 -6.81
CA GLN A 6 22.94 9.64 -7.33
C GLN A 6 23.15 11.15 -7.38
N GLN A 7 24.33 11.60 -6.95
CA GLN A 7 24.77 12.99 -7.09
C GLN A 7 25.10 13.33 -8.53
N GLY A 8 24.57 14.43 -9.06
CA GLY A 8 25.01 15.01 -10.32
C GLY A 8 23.92 15.75 -11.09
N SER A 9 24.20 16.02 -12.35
CA SER A 9 23.29 16.78 -13.22
C SER A 9 22.42 15.85 -14.05
N ILE A 10 21.08 16.00 -13.99
CA ILE A 10 20.13 15.11 -14.66
C ILE A 10 20.34 15.03 -16.18
N GLN A 11 20.73 16.14 -16.83
CA GLN A 11 20.99 16.18 -18.27
C GLN A 11 22.23 15.40 -18.71
N ALA A 12 23.12 15.03 -17.78
CA ALA A 12 24.32 14.24 -18.07
C ALA A 12 24.11 12.74 -17.83
N ARG A 13 22.89 12.31 -17.48
CA ARG A 13 22.62 10.91 -17.13
C ARG A 13 22.42 10.04 -18.36
N GLU A 14 23.06 8.87 -18.32
CA GLU A 14 22.78 7.76 -19.21
C GLU A 14 21.53 7.03 -18.71
N ALA A 15 20.42 7.23 -19.41
CA ALA A 15 19.15 6.56 -19.19
C ALA A 15 18.33 6.64 -20.49
N ASP A 16 17.36 5.74 -20.71
CA ASP A 16 16.50 5.82 -21.89
C ASP A 16 15.64 7.08 -21.86
N THR A 17 15.19 7.46 -20.66
CA THR A 17 14.30 8.60 -20.43
C THR A 17 14.70 9.35 -19.17
N ILE A 18 14.84 10.68 -19.27
CA ILE A 18 14.88 11.54 -18.08
C ILE A 18 13.54 12.24 -17.85
N ILE A 19 13.18 12.47 -16.60
CA ILE A 19 11.92 13.09 -16.18
C ILE A 19 12.24 14.35 -15.37
N VAL A 20 11.81 15.49 -15.88
CA VAL A 20 11.89 16.80 -15.21
C VAL A 20 10.49 17.41 -15.12
N ASN A 21 10.36 18.58 -14.48
CA ASN A 21 9.05 19.14 -14.16
C ASN A 21 8.87 20.60 -14.57
N LEU A 22 7.62 21.05 -14.59
CA LEU A 22 7.24 22.43 -14.89
C LEU A 22 5.98 22.83 -14.10
N PHE A 23 5.99 24.00 -13.46
CA PHE A 23 4.79 24.61 -12.88
C PHE A 23 4.04 25.44 -13.94
N ASP A 24 2.72 25.55 -13.79
CA ASP A 24 1.81 26.26 -14.72
C ASP A 24 2.18 27.74 -14.94
N ASP A 25 2.84 28.37 -13.96
CA ASP A 25 3.23 29.78 -14.01
C ASP A 25 4.66 30.03 -14.57
N VAL A 26 5.37 28.97 -14.97
CA VAL A 26 6.78 29.07 -15.36
C VAL A 26 6.93 29.26 -16.86
N THR A 27 7.31 30.47 -17.27
CA THR A 27 7.61 30.82 -18.67
C THR A 27 9.07 30.59 -19.05
N THR A 28 9.97 30.52 -18.07
CA THR A 28 11.40 30.23 -18.27
C THR A 28 11.84 29.16 -17.27
N PRO A 29 12.16 27.93 -17.72
CA PRO A 29 12.49 26.84 -16.81
C PRO A 29 13.82 27.11 -16.09
N GLY A 30 13.83 26.93 -14.78
CA GLY A 30 15.02 27.03 -13.91
C GLY A 30 15.45 25.69 -13.32
N GLY A 31 16.49 25.71 -12.48
CA GLY A 31 16.99 24.51 -11.80
C GLY A 31 17.35 23.38 -12.77
N ALA A 32 16.98 22.15 -12.42
CA ALA A 32 17.24 20.98 -13.25
C ALA A 32 16.54 21.03 -14.63
N THR A 33 15.27 21.45 -14.69
CA THR A 33 14.55 21.62 -15.96
C THR A 33 15.22 22.69 -16.84
N GLY A 34 15.70 23.78 -16.23
CA GLY A 34 16.46 24.82 -16.93
C GLY A 34 17.79 24.31 -17.50
N ALA A 35 18.52 23.51 -16.73
CA ALA A 35 19.77 22.89 -17.18
C ALA A 35 19.53 21.92 -18.37
N VAL A 36 18.45 21.13 -18.32
CA VAL A 36 18.03 20.30 -19.47
C VAL A 36 17.65 21.18 -20.66
N ASN A 37 16.86 22.24 -20.45
CA ASN A 37 16.48 23.16 -21.52
C ASN A 37 17.70 23.77 -22.24
N GLN A 38 18.70 24.21 -21.47
CA GLN A 38 19.94 24.75 -22.02
C GLN A 38 20.69 23.70 -22.85
N ALA A 39 20.82 22.48 -22.34
CA ALA A 39 21.48 21.38 -23.06
C ALA A 39 20.73 20.99 -24.35
N LEU A 40 19.41 21.19 -24.40
CA LEU A 40 18.57 20.99 -25.57
C LEU A 40 18.48 22.22 -26.50
N GLY A 41 19.27 23.27 -26.26
CA GLY A 41 19.26 24.47 -27.10
C GLY A 41 17.98 25.29 -27.02
N GLY A 42 17.22 25.21 -25.92
CA GLY A 42 15.99 25.99 -25.71
C GLY A 42 14.68 25.26 -26.01
N ALA A 43 14.73 23.99 -26.39
CA ALA A 43 13.56 23.25 -26.86
C ALA A 43 12.39 23.17 -25.85
N ILE A 44 12.65 23.18 -24.53
CA ILE A 44 11.57 23.20 -23.53
C ILE A 44 10.91 24.58 -23.53
N ALA A 45 11.70 25.66 -23.60
CA ALA A 45 11.19 27.01 -23.66
C ALA A 45 10.37 27.26 -24.94
N ASP A 46 10.77 26.67 -26.07
CA ASP A 46 10.01 26.75 -27.33
C ASP A 46 8.61 26.11 -27.18
N LEU A 47 8.50 24.96 -26.52
CA LEU A 47 7.21 24.31 -26.25
C LEU A 47 6.33 25.10 -25.27
N ILE A 48 6.95 25.79 -24.30
CA ILE A 48 6.23 26.69 -23.40
C ILE A 48 5.69 27.89 -24.20
N ALA A 49 6.51 28.47 -25.08
CA ALA A 49 6.12 29.62 -25.90
C ALA A 49 5.03 29.29 -26.93
N SER A 50 5.02 28.08 -27.49
CA SER A 50 3.97 27.61 -28.40
C SER A 50 2.67 27.22 -27.69
N GLY A 51 2.70 27.02 -26.37
CA GLY A 51 1.58 26.54 -25.57
C GLY A 51 1.38 25.03 -25.60
N ASP A 52 2.32 24.27 -26.18
CA ASP A 52 2.31 22.80 -26.21
C ASP A 52 2.67 22.18 -24.86
N LEU A 53 3.32 22.96 -23.99
CA LEU A 53 3.65 22.59 -22.63
C LEU A 53 3.26 23.73 -21.69
N THR A 54 2.19 23.54 -20.94
CA THR A 54 1.65 24.57 -20.04
C THR A 54 2.14 24.44 -18.60
N GLY A 55 2.46 23.23 -18.14
CA GLY A 55 2.78 22.95 -16.74
C GLY A 55 1.56 22.53 -15.91
N LYS A 56 0.41 22.28 -16.55
CA LYS A 56 -0.82 21.84 -15.88
C LYS A 56 -0.65 20.46 -15.23
N ALA A 57 -1.30 20.25 -14.10
CA ALA A 57 -1.21 18.99 -13.36
C ALA A 57 -1.63 17.80 -14.25
N GLY A 58 -0.74 16.80 -14.35
CA GLY A 58 -0.96 15.59 -15.14
C GLY A 58 -0.58 15.70 -16.62
N GLU A 59 -0.19 16.88 -17.10
CA GLU A 59 0.40 17.06 -18.43
C GLU A 59 1.78 16.39 -18.50
N VAL A 60 2.09 15.73 -19.62
CA VAL A 60 3.42 15.15 -19.87
C VAL A 60 3.88 15.45 -21.28
N GLY A 61 4.82 16.39 -21.41
CA GLY A 61 5.50 16.69 -22.67
C GLY A 61 6.60 15.67 -22.97
N VAL A 62 6.83 15.37 -24.25
CA VAL A 62 7.88 14.44 -24.70
C VAL A 62 8.81 15.15 -25.69
N ILE A 63 10.10 15.15 -25.41
CA ILE A 63 11.13 15.70 -26.29
C ILE A 63 12.16 14.62 -26.61
N TYR A 64 12.63 14.60 -27.86
CA TYR A 64 13.69 13.71 -28.33
C TYR A 64 14.97 14.53 -28.52
N PRO A 65 16.01 14.36 -27.67
CA PRO A 65 17.21 15.19 -27.72
C PRO A 65 18.08 15.04 -28.96
N ARG A 66 17.92 13.95 -29.71
CA ARG A 66 18.69 13.65 -30.94
C ARG A 66 20.21 13.81 -30.75
N GLY A 67 20.72 13.34 -29.61
CA GLY A 67 22.15 13.37 -29.27
C GLY A 67 22.64 14.62 -28.54
N ALA A 68 21.77 15.61 -28.26
CA ALA A 68 22.13 16.79 -27.46
C ALA A 68 22.46 16.44 -25.99
N ILE A 69 21.86 15.37 -25.46
CA ILE A 69 22.17 14.76 -24.16
C ILE A 69 22.22 13.22 -24.32
N PRO A 70 22.79 12.47 -23.36
CA PRO A 70 22.89 11.01 -23.47
C PRO A 70 21.53 10.30 -23.49
N ALA A 71 20.51 10.89 -22.87
CA ALA A 71 19.19 10.28 -22.80
C ALA A 71 18.45 10.30 -24.13
N THR A 72 17.74 9.20 -24.45
CA THR A 72 16.98 9.09 -25.71
C THR A 72 15.73 9.97 -25.71
N ARG A 73 15.16 10.23 -24.53
CA ARG A 73 13.92 11.01 -24.34
C ARG A 73 14.00 11.88 -23.09
N VAL A 74 13.30 13.02 -23.15
CA VAL A 74 13.04 13.89 -22.00
C VAL A 74 11.53 13.99 -21.83
N LEU A 75 11.06 13.68 -20.63
CA LEU A 75 9.68 13.94 -20.21
C LEU A 75 9.66 15.18 -19.34
N VAL A 76 8.71 16.08 -19.61
CA VAL A 76 8.43 17.22 -18.73
C VAL A 76 7.03 17.03 -18.14
N VAL A 77 6.97 16.78 -16.83
CA VAL A 77 5.69 16.60 -16.12
C VAL A 77 5.19 17.92 -15.56
N GLY A 78 3.93 18.23 -15.83
CA GLY A 78 3.26 19.41 -15.28
C GLY A 78 2.86 19.20 -13.82
N LEU A 79 3.23 20.17 -12.98
CA LEU A 79 2.97 20.16 -11.54
C LEU A 79 1.69 20.88 -11.14
N GLY A 80 1.07 21.62 -12.07
CA GLY A 80 -0.06 22.49 -11.78
C GLY A 80 0.38 23.82 -11.19
N LYS A 81 -0.47 24.45 -10.40
CA LYS A 81 -0.17 25.72 -9.75
C LYS A 81 0.73 25.51 -8.54
N ARG A 82 1.65 26.43 -8.32
CA ARG A 82 2.66 26.33 -7.25
C ARG A 82 2.06 26.41 -5.84
N ASP A 83 1.06 27.27 -5.66
CA ASP A 83 0.38 27.50 -4.38
C ASP A 83 -0.56 26.35 -3.96
N GLU A 84 -0.96 25.50 -4.91
CA GLU A 84 -1.76 24.30 -4.68
C GLU A 84 -0.90 23.02 -4.60
N PHE A 85 0.43 23.11 -4.74
CA PHE A 85 1.30 21.94 -4.86
C PHE A 85 1.70 21.37 -3.50
N ASP A 86 1.42 20.09 -3.30
CA ASP A 86 1.71 19.33 -2.09
C ASP A 86 2.38 17.98 -2.40
N LEU A 87 2.52 17.11 -1.40
CA LEU A 87 3.08 15.78 -1.57
C LEU A 87 2.26 14.91 -2.53
N GLU A 88 0.94 15.07 -2.59
CA GLU A 88 0.09 14.36 -3.56
C GLU A 88 0.30 14.88 -4.98
N GLY A 89 0.52 16.18 -5.16
CA GLY A 89 1.01 16.75 -6.41
C GLY A 89 2.29 16.08 -6.88
N ALA A 90 3.26 15.87 -5.96
CA ALA A 90 4.50 15.16 -6.27
C ALA A 90 4.27 13.68 -6.64
N ARG A 91 3.40 12.97 -5.90
CA ARG A 91 3.01 11.58 -6.21
C ARG A 91 2.39 11.48 -7.62
N ARG A 92 1.43 12.36 -7.94
CA ARG A 92 0.76 12.38 -9.25
C ARG A 92 1.71 12.67 -10.39
N ALA A 93 2.61 13.64 -10.23
CA ALA A 93 3.61 13.98 -11.24
C ALA A 93 4.57 12.80 -11.50
N ALA A 94 5.08 12.16 -10.43
CA ALA A 94 5.94 10.99 -10.55
C ALA A 94 5.23 9.81 -11.23
N ALA A 95 3.98 9.53 -10.82
CA ALA A 95 3.16 8.48 -11.42
C ALA A 95 2.89 8.71 -12.91
N ALA A 96 2.60 9.96 -13.31
CA ALA A 96 2.38 10.33 -14.71
C ALA A 96 3.66 10.15 -15.55
N GLY A 97 4.79 10.66 -15.05
CA GLY A 97 6.08 10.55 -15.73
C GLY A 97 6.53 9.10 -15.92
N ILE A 98 6.48 8.29 -14.86
CA ILE A 98 6.95 6.90 -14.94
C ILE A 98 6.05 6.02 -15.81
N LYS A 99 4.72 6.23 -15.78
CA LYS A 99 3.78 5.52 -16.67
C LYS A 99 4.07 5.88 -18.12
N ARG A 100 4.29 7.17 -18.41
CA ARG A 100 4.63 7.62 -19.75
C ARG A 100 5.97 7.06 -20.22
N ALA A 101 6.97 6.96 -19.35
CA ALA A 101 8.24 6.31 -19.66
C ALA A 101 8.04 4.82 -20.03
N ARG A 102 7.19 4.09 -19.28
CA ARG A 102 6.85 2.69 -19.60
C ARG A 102 6.13 2.56 -20.94
N GLU A 103 5.17 3.44 -21.23
CA GLU A 103 4.48 3.47 -22.53
C GLU A 103 5.43 3.67 -23.71
N LEU A 104 6.48 4.47 -23.50
CA LEU A 104 7.54 4.74 -24.47
C LEU A 104 8.64 3.66 -24.49
N LYS A 105 8.45 2.55 -23.76
CA LYS A 105 9.35 1.39 -23.70
C LYS A 105 10.73 1.73 -23.15
N ALA A 106 10.80 2.61 -22.14
CA ALA A 106 12.02 2.81 -21.37
C ALA A 106 12.28 1.60 -20.46
N HIS A 107 13.53 1.14 -20.39
CA HIS A 107 14.02 0.19 -19.39
C HIS A 107 14.67 0.93 -18.22
N GLN A 108 15.36 2.03 -18.51
CA GLN A 108 16.03 2.87 -17.52
C GLN A 108 15.48 4.29 -17.54
N ALA A 109 15.00 4.76 -16.39
CA ALA A 109 14.55 6.13 -16.21
C ALA A 109 15.45 6.86 -15.19
N ALA A 110 15.59 8.17 -15.35
CA ALA A 110 16.12 9.03 -14.30
C ALA A 110 15.17 10.20 -14.04
N THR A 111 15.03 10.62 -12.80
CA THR A 111 14.15 11.73 -12.42
C THR A 111 14.82 12.60 -11.37
N ILE A 112 14.32 13.83 -11.22
CA ILE A 112 14.62 14.69 -10.07
C ILE A 112 13.57 14.51 -8.98
N VAL A 113 13.85 15.01 -7.78
CA VAL A 113 12.84 15.08 -6.71
C VAL A 113 11.85 16.22 -7.01
N HIS A 114 10.62 15.88 -7.40
CA HIS A 114 9.58 16.86 -7.65
C HIS A 114 9.16 17.56 -6.35
N GLY A 115 9.16 18.89 -6.35
CA GLY A 115 8.77 19.72 -5.20
C GLY A 115 9.90 20.15 -4.26
N ALA A 116 11.03 19.45 -4.21
CA ALA A 116 12.17 19.78 -3.33
C ALA A 116 13.06 20.97 -3.80
N GLY A 117 12.53 21.74 -4.76
CA GLY A 117 13.13 22.96 -5.30
C GLY A 117 12.29 24.18 -4.93
N ILE A 118 11.76 24.89 -5.94
CA ILE A 118 11.01 26.14 -5.74
C ILE A 118 9.70 25.99 -4.95
N ALA A 119 9.14 24.79 -4.84
CA ALA A 119 7.95 24.54 -4.04
C ALA A 119 8.24 24.38 -2.54
N GLY A 120 9.51 24.24 -2.15
CA GLY A 120 9.92 24.20 -0.75
C GLY A 120 9.50 22.96 0.03
N LEU A 121 9.18 21.85 -0.64
CA LEU A 121 8.94 20.58 0.06
C LEU A 121 10.26 20.04 0.63
N GLU A 122 10.20 19.43 1.80
CA GLU A 122 11.35 18.76 2.41
C GLU A 122 11.85 17.62 1.52
N ALA A 123 13.17 17.53 1.33
CA ALA A 123 13.76 16.62 0.35
C ALA A 123 13.45 15.14 0.64
N GLU A 124 13.43 14.75 1.91
CA GLU A 124 13.13 13.38 2.35
C GLU A 124 11.69 12.96 2.01
N THR A 125 10.70 13.78 2.40
CA THR A 125 9.28 13.46 2.18
C THR A 125 8.89 13.57 0.71
N ALA A 126 9.46 14.53 -0.03
CA ALA A 126 9.26 14.63 -1.47
C ALA A 126 9.89 13.45 -2.22
N ALA A 127 11.08 13.00 -1.82
CA ALA A 127 11.71 11.80 -2.40
C ALA A 127 10.90 10.55 -2.12
N GLN A 128 10.37 10.40 -0.89
CA GLN A 128 9.44 9.32 -0.56
C GLN A 128 8.22 9.34 -1.49
N ALA A 129 7.54 10.48 -1.62
CA ALA A 129 6.37 10.62 -2.48
C ALA A 129 6.66 10.24 -3.95
N VAL A 130 7.78 10.71 -4.50
CA VAL A 130 8.20 10.40 -5.87
C VAL A 130 8.51 8.91 -6.06
N ALA A 131 9.30 8.31 -5.16
CA ALA A 131 9.68 6.91 -5.25
C ALA A 131 8.48 5.97 -5.05
N GLU A 132 7.65 6.24 -4.05
CA GLU A 132 6.48 5.44 -3.68
C GLU A 132 5.47 5.43 -4.84
N ALA A 133 5.11 6.61 -5.35
CA ALA A 133 4.20 6.72 -6.47
C ALA A 133 4.77 6.08 -7.73
N SER A 134 6.09 6.18 -7.97
CA SER A 134 6.72 5.55 -9.12
C SER A 134 6.61 4.02 -9.08
N LEU A 135 6.81 3.42 -7.91
CA LEU A 135 6.67 1.97 -7.72
C LEU A 135 5.21 1.52 -7.83
N LEU A 136 4.30 2.22 -7.14
CA LEU A 136 2.88 1.86 -7.10
C LEU A 136 2.16 2.07 -8.44
N ALA A 137 2.60 3.06 -9.23
CA ALA A 137 2.06 3.35 -10.57
C ALA A 137 2.37 2.27 -11.61
N LEU A 138 3.46 1.52 -11.39
CA LEU A 138 3.90 0.44 -12.26
C LEU A 138 3.34 -0.92 -11.83
N TYR A 139 2.69 -1.03 -10.68
CA TYR A 139 2.08 -2.27 -10.22
C TYR A 139 1.15 -2.87 -11.27
N GLU A 140 1.37 -4.13 -11.57
CA GLU A 140 0.51 -4.96 -12.41
C GLU A 140 0.37 -6.31 -11.74
N TYR A 141 -0.87 -6.76 -11.54
CA TYR A 141 -1.10 -8.10 -11.04
C TYR A 141 -0.96 -9.09 -12.20
N ASP A 142 0.16 -9.81 -12.23
CA ASP A 142 0.39 -10.87 -13.21
C ASP A 142 -0.36 -12.14 -12.80
N ALA A 143 -1.67 -12.18 -13.12
CA ALA A 143 -2.44 -13.39 -12.99
C ALA A 143 -1.78 -14.49 -13.84
N PRO A 144 -1.70 -15.76 -13.38
CA PRO A 144 -1.12 -16.85 -14.16
C PRO A 144 -1.91 -17.06 -15.45
N LYS A 145 -1.49 -16.37 -16.50
CA LYS A 145 -1.91 -16.47 -17.88
C LYS A 145 -0.64 -16.78 -18.69
N GLN A 146 -0.80 -17.52 -19.78
CA GLN A 146 0.25 -17.54 -20.79
C GLN A 146 0.36 -16.12 -21.37
N ARG A 147 1.46 -15.43 -21.07
CA ARG A 147 1.79 -14.14 -21.70
C ARG A 147 2.34 -14.43 -23.09
N GLU A 148 1.75 -13.80 -24.10
CA GLU A 148 2.22 -13.86 -25.50
C GLU A 148 3.37 -12.87 -25.77
N GLU A 149 3.50 -11.83 -24.94
CA GLU A 149 4.58 -10.82 -25.00
C GLU A 149 5.29 -10.70 -23.65
N GLU A 150 6.60 -10.44 -23.67
CA GLU A 150 7.34 -10.12 -22.45
C GLU A 150 6.83 -8.81 -21.82
N PRO A 151 6.73 -8.76 -20.48
CA PRO A 151 6.26 -7.57 -19.78
C PRO A 151 7.19 -6.38 -20.02
N ARG A 152 6.57 -5.24 -20.30
CA ARG A 152 7.25 -3.97 -20.58
C ARG A 152 7.59 -3.30 -19.26
N GLU A 153 8.74 -3.63 -18.69
CA GLU A 153 9.10 -3.18 -17.35
C GLU A 153 10.22 -2.13 -17.36
N ILE A 154 10.04 -1.11 -16.53
CA ILE A 154 11.14 -0.24 -16.14
C ILE A 154 11.96 -1.01 -15.10
N GLU A 155 13.19 -1.33 -15.46
CA GLU A 155 14.11 -2.09 -14.64
C GLU A 155 14.69 -1.23 -13.51
N SER A 156 15.02 0.03 -13.82
CA SER A 156 15.56 0.96 -12.82
C SER A 156 15.09 2.41 -12.98
N LEU A 157 14.99 3.08 -11.83
CA LEU A 157 14.76 4.52 -11.71
C LEU A 157 15.90 5.14 -10.90
N THR A 158 16.62 6.09 -11.47
CA THR A 158 17.63 6.87 -10.75
C THR A 158 17.08 8.23 -10.34
N ILE A 159 17.00 8.50 -9.05
CA ILE A 159 16.73 9.83 -8.52
C ILE A 159 18.05 10.61 -8.46
N VAL A 160 18.07 11.75 -9.15
CA VAL A 160 19.27 12.56 -9.35
C VAL A 160 19.13 13.86 -8.60
N GLU A 161 20.13 14.16 -7.79
CA GLU A 161 20.22 15.41 -7.03
C GLU A 161 21.60 16.03 -7.24
N TYR A 162 21.64 17.34 -7.46
CA TYR A 162 22.89 18.07 -7.66
C TYR A 162 23.53 18.43 -6.31
N ASP A 163 22.71 18.83 -5.34
CA ASP A 163 23.13 19.22 -3.99
C ASP A 163 23.44 17.99 -3.13
N GLU A 164 24.74 17.77 -2.88
CA GLU A 164 25.23 16.64 -2.08
C GLU A 164 24.60 16.56 -0.69
N SER A 165 24.30 17.71 -0.09
CA SER A 165 23.76 17.79 1.28
C SER A 165 22.39 17.14 1.41
N LYS A 166 21.64 17.02 0.31
CA LYS A 166 20.30 16.42 0.29
C LYS A 166 20.31 14.90 0.07
N LEU A 167 21.41 14.32 -0.39
CA LEU A 167 21.46 12.91 -0.81
C LEU A 167 21.06 11.93 0.31
N ALA A 168 21.54 12.17 1.53
CA ALA A 168 21.22 11.31 2.66
C ALA A 168 19.73 11.36 3.02
N ALA A 169 19.10 12.54 2.92
CA ALA A 169 17.67 12.72 3.15
C ALA A 169 16.84 12.05 2.05
N ILE A 170 17.24 12.20 0.79
CA ILE A 170 16.60 11.54 -0.35
C ILE A 170 16.69 10.02 -0.22
N GLN A 171 17.85 9.49 0.16
CA GLN A 171 18.04 8.04 0.35
C GLN A 171 17.09 7.48 1.43
N ARG A 172 16.97 8.14 2.58
CA ARG A 172 15.98 7.74 3.61
C ARG A 172 14.54 7.76 3.11
N GLY A 173 14.19 8.78 2.33
CA GLY A 173 12.88 8.86 1.68
C GLY A 173 12.62 7.71 0.71
N VAL A 174 13.62 7.35 -0.11
CA VAL A 174 13.56 6.21 -1.03
C VAL A 174 13.44 4.89 -0.27
N ASP A 175 14.24 4.68 0.78
CA ASP A 175 14.19 3.45 1.58
C ASP A 175 12.80 3.26 2.22
N THR A 176 12.24 4.35 2.76
CA THR A 176 10.88 4.39 3.30
C THR A 176 9.83 4.05 2.24
N ALA A 177 9.91 4.69 1.07
CA ALA A 177 9.00 4.45 -0.04
C ALA A 177 9.04 3.01 -0.56
N VAL A 178 10.24 2.42 -0.67
CA VAL A 178 10.42 1.03 -1.10
C VAL A 178 9.78 0.07 -0.10
N ALA A 179 9.97 0.29 1.20
CA ALA A 179 9.36 -0.53 2.24
C ALA A 179 7.83 -0.44 2.24
N ILE A 180 7.26 0.76 2.09
CA ILE A 180 5.81 0.99 2.00
C ILE A 180 5.24 0.35 0.73
N ALA A 181 5.82 0.65 -0.43
CA ALA A 181 5.33 0.12 -1.71
C ALA A 181 5.37 -1.41 -1.76
N ASN A 182 6.38 -2.04 -1.15
CA ASN A 182 6.47 -3.49 -1.04
C ASN A 182 5.41 -4.10 -0.10
N GLY A 183 4.98 -3.37 0.93
CA GLY A 183 3.87 -3.75 1.80
C GLY A 183 2.52 -3.60 1.10
N VAL A 184 2.29 -2.47 0.44
CA VAL A 184 1.07 -2.19 -0.34
C VAL A 184 0.90 -3.17 -1.49
N ASN A 185 1.95 -3.43 -2.27
CA ASN A 185 1.89 -4.38 -3.38
C ASN A 185 1.67 -5.82 -2.90
N LEU A 186 2.23 -6.21 -1.75
CA LEU A 186 1.89 -7.49 -1.12
C LEU A 186 0.39 -7.58 -0.80
N ALA A 187 -0.17 -6.52 -0.20
CA ALA A 187 -1.60 -6.49 0.10
C ALA A 187 -2.45 -6.60 -1.18
N ARG A 188 -2.08 -5.86 -2.24
CA ARG A 188 -2.73 -5.94 -3.56
C ARG A 188 -2.65 -7.34 -4.15
N ASP A 189 -1.49 -7.98 -4.10
CA ASP A 189 -1.31 -9.34 -4.62
C ASP A 189 -2.22 -10.34 -3.91
N LEU A 190 -2.26 -10.30 -2.57
CA LEU A 190 -3.11 -11.21 -1.79
C LEU A 190 -4.60 -11.00 -2.08
N VAL A 191 -5.06 -9.75 -2.21
CA VAL A 191 -6.45 -9.41 -2.56
C VAL A 191 -6.80 -9.78 -4.00
N ASN A 192 -5.84 -9.66 -4.92
CA ASN A 192 -6.04 -9.96 -6.33
C ASN A 192 -5.99 -11.47 -6.62
N MET A 193 -5.26 -12.25 -5.82
CA MET A 193 -5.24 -13.71 -5.91
C MET A 193 -6.65 -14.31 -5.82
N PRO A 194 -6.97 -15.35 -6.60
CA PRO A 194 -8.26 -16.01 -6.50
C PRO A 194 -8.35 -16.78 -5.18
N PRO A 195 -9.56 -17.00 -4.64
CA PRO A 195 -9.75 -17.54 -3.29
C PRO A 195 -9.23 -18.97 -3.13
N ASN A 196 -9.15 -19.75 -4.22
CA ASN A 196 -8.53 -21.08 -4.21
C ASN A 196 -6.99 -21.06 -4.06
N VAL A 197 -6.37 -19.87 -4.16
CA VAL A 197 -4.93 -19.65 -3.96
C VAL A 197 -4.69 -18.83 -2.69
N ALA A 198 -5.41 -17.73 -2.50
CA ALA A 198 -5.32 -16.85 -1.32
C ALA A 198 -6.07 -17.42 -0.10
N THR A 199 -5.77 -18.67 0.26
CA THR A 199 -6.39 -19.37 1.39
C THR A 199 -5.85 -18.89 2.75
N PRO A 200 -6.48 -19.22 3.88
CA PRO A 200 -5.92 -18.98 5.21
C PRO A 200 -4.51 -19.58 5.36
N THR A 201 -4.26 -20.75 4.76
CA THR A 201 -2.92 -21.34 4.70
C THR A 201 -1.92 -20.45 3.96
N LYS A 202 -2.29 -19.88 2.80
CA LYS A 202 -1.43 -18.95 2.06
C LYS A 202 -1.12 -17.67 2.85
N LEU A 203 -2.09 -17.13 3.59
CA LEU A 203 -1.85 -15.99 4.49
C LEU A 203 -0.85 -16.35 5.60
N ALA A 204 -0.96 -17.54 6.18
CA ALA A 204 -0.03 -18.01 7.22
C ALA A 204 1.38 -18.27 6.68
N GLU A 205 1.51 -18.77 5.45
CA GLU A 205 2.80 -18.91 4.75
C GLU A 205 3.44 -17.55 4.49
N THR A 206 2.63 -16.58 4.04
CA THR A 206 3.07 -15.21 3.81
C THR A 206 3.59 -14.58 5.09
N ALA A 207 2.85 -14.70 6.20
CA ALA A 207 3.29 -14.23 7.52
C ALA A 207 4.62 -14.86 7.96
N ARG A 208 4.79 -16.18 7.77
CA ARG A 208 6.06 -16.86 8.10
C ARG A 208 7.22 -16.38 7.25
N GLN A 209 6.98 -16.11 5.97
CA GLN A 209 8.01 -15.57 5.09
C GLN A 209 8.44 -14.17 5.56
N ILE A 210 7.49 -13.28 5.85
CA ILE A 210 7.79 -11.96 6.44
C ILE A 210 8.59 -12.12 7.74
N GLY A 211 8.17 -13.02 8.64
CA GLY A 211 8.88 -13.22 9.89
C GLY A 211 10.29 -13.78 9.71
N LYS A 212 10.54 -14.59 8.68
CA LYS A 212 11.90 -15.05 8.34
C LYS A 212 12.75 -13.90 7.81
N ASP A 213 12.20 -13.09 6.91
CA ASP A 213 12.94 -12.02 6.21
C ASP A 213 13.26 -10.84 7.13
N HIS A 214 12.42 -10.61 8.14
CA HIS A 214 12.53 -9.47 9.06
C HIS A 214 12.68 -9.88 10.53
N HIS A 215 13.10 -11.13 10.80
CA HIS A 215 13.38 -11.64 12.15
C HIS A 215 12.22 -11.49 13.16
N MET A 216 10.98 -11.56 12.70
CA MET A 216 9.80 -11.51 13.59
C MET A 216 9.41 -12.89 14.08
N LYS A 217 8.90 -12.96 15.32
CA LYS A 217 8.28 -14.19 15.83
C LYS A 217 6.89 -14.35 15.21
N VAL A 218 6.62 -15.55 14.67
CA VAL A 218 5.33 -15.86 14.04
C VAL A 218 4.71 -17.10 14.66
N THR A 219 3.51 -16.94 15.22
CA THR A 219 2.68 -18.03 15.74
C THR A 219 1.50 -18.26 14.80
N VAL A 220 1.26 -19.52 14.43
CA VAL A 220 0.10 -19.92 13.62
C VAL A 220 -0.70 -21.00 14.34
N GLY A 221 -1.88 -20.62 14.84
CA GLY A 221 -2.82 -21.51 15.50
C GLY A 221 -3.86 -22.11 14.53
N GLY A 222 -4.16 -23.39 14.66
CA GLY A 222 -5.31 -24.03 13.97
C GLY A 222 -6.51 -24.26 14.91
N ARG A 223 -7.51 -25.01 14.44
CA ARG A 223 -8.75 -25.32 15.22
C ARG A 223 -8.49 -25.74 16.66
N ARG A 224 -7.59 -26.71 16.90
CA ARG A 224 -7.26 -27.19 18.26
C ARG A 224 -6.60 -26.12 19.13
N TRP A 225 -5.78 -25.25 18.53
CA TRP A 225 -5.10 -24.17 19.24
C TRP A 225 -6.09 -23.09 19.67
N ALA A 226 -7.04 -22.75 18.79
CA ALA A 226 -8.12 -21.80 19.05
C ALA A 226 -9.13 -22.35 20.08
N ALA A 227 -9.45 -23.63 20.01
CA ALA A 227 -10.36 -24.29 20.96
C ALA A 227 -9.81 -24.26 22.40
N ARG A 228 -8.51 -24.52 22.59
CA ARG A 228 -7.84 -24.38 23.90
C ARG A 228 -7.83 -22.97 24.46
N ARG A 229 -8.12 -21.97 23.62
CA ARG A 229 -8.21 -20.55 23.98
C ARG A 229 -9.65 -20.05 24.02
N ASN A 230 -10.63 -20.96 23.94
CA ASN A 230 -12.06 -20.66 23.97
C ASN A 230 -12.50 -19.66 22.88
N MET A 231 -11.82 -19.64 21.73
CA MET A 231 -12.14 -18.73 20.62
C MET A 231 -13.38 -19.21 19.84
N GLY A 232 -14.52 -19.27 20.54
CA GLY A 232 -15.76 -19.82 19.98
C GLY A 232 -16.33 -18.98 18.84
N ALA A 233 -16.15 -17.66 18.86
CA ALA A 233 -16.64 -16.78 17.79
C ALA A 233 -15.88 -17.02 16.48
N PHE A 234 -14.55 -17.10 16.54
CA PHE A 234 -13.71 -17.47 15.40
C PHE A 234 -13.99 -18.89 14.89
N LEU A 235 -14.12 -19.85 15.81
CA LEU A 235 -14.36 -21.25 15.47
C LEU A 235 -15.73 -21.50 14.84
N ALA A 236 -16.76 -20.75 15.24
CA ALA A 236 -18.10 -20.84 14.67
C ALA A 236 -18.09 -20.46 13.18
N VAL A 237 -17.47 -19.33 12.83
CA VAL A 237 -17.32 -18.92 11.41
C VAL A 237 -16.56 -19.98 10.61
N ALA A 238 -15.47 -20.49 11.19
CA ALA A 238 -14.64 -21.49 10.52
C ALA A 238 -15.30 -22.87 10.40
N GLN A 239 -16.45 -23.11 11.03
CA GLN A 239 -16.98 -24.47 11.20
C GLN A 239 -17.33 -25.14 9.87
N GLY A 240 -17.92 -24.39 8.93
CA GLY A 240 -18.28 -24.88 7.60
C GLY A 240 -17.15 -24.84 6.56
N ALA A 241 -16.00 -24.25 6.89
CA ALA A 241 -14.87 -24.15 5.95
C ALA A 241 -14.17 -25.50 5.78
N GLY A 242 -14.05 -25.95 4.53
CA GLY A 242 -13.23 -27.10 4.16
C GLY A 242 -11.74 -26.83 4.35
N GLU A 243 -11.31 -25.60 4.04
CA GLU A 243 -9.95 -25.14 4.28
C GLU A 243 -9.72 -24.88 5.78
N LYS A 244 -8.52 -25.21 6.27
CA LYS A 244 -8.22 -25.15 7.71
C LYS A 244 -8.02 -23.69 8.17
N PRO A 245 -8.74 -23.22 9.21
CA PRO A 245 -8.56 -21.87 9.72
C PRO A 245 -7.17 -21.68 10.31
N LYS A 246 -6.65 -20.45 10.21
CA LYS A 246 -5.35 -20.03 10.75
C LYS A 246 -5.52 -18.76 11.58
N PHE A 247 -5.21 -18.85 12.86
CA PHE A 247 -5.04 -17.67 13.71
C PHE A 247 -3.56 -17.29 13.70
N ILE A 248 -3.22 -16.23 12.99
CA ILE A 248 -1.85 -15.79 12.73
C ILE A 248 -1.51 -14.64 13.67
N VAL A 249 -0.34 -14.70 14.31
CA VAL A 249 0.20 -13.64 15.16
C VAL A 249 1.66 -13.41 14.77
N MET A 250 2.00 -12.17 14.45
CA MET A 250 3.35 -11.71 14.11
C MET A 250 3.80 -10.68 15.14
N GLU A 251 5.01 -10.81 15.65
CA GLU A 251 5.51 -9.97 16.74
C GLU A 251 6.86 -9.35 16.33
N HIS A 252 6.84 -8.05 16.03
CA HIS A 252 8.04 -7.22 15.86
C HIS A 252 8.42 -6.65 17.23
N ASN A 253 9.69 -6.80 17.63
CA ASN A 253 10.15 -6.44 18.98
C ASN A 253 9.28 -7.06 20.10
N GLY A 254 8.83 -8.31 19.92
CA GLY A 254 7.83 -8.93 20.78
C GLY A 254 8.21 -9.08 22.26
N ASP A 255 9.51 -9.08 22.56
CA ASP A 255 10.12 -9.15 23.89
C ASP A 255 10.46 -7.77 24.50
N ARG A 256 10.29 -6.68 23.75
CA ARG A 256 10.59 -5.30 24.17
C ARG A 256 9.36 -4.61 24.77
N GLU A 257 8.97 -5.05 25.96
CA GLU A 257 7.83 -4.45 26.69
C GLU A 257 8.08 -3.02 27.17
N ASP A 258 9.31 -2.52 27.03
CA ASP A 258 9.69 -1.12 27.28
C ASP A 258 9.32 -0.16 26.14
N LEU A 259 8.97 -0.69 24.96
CA LEU A 259 8.53 0.11 23.81
C LEU A 259 7.02 0.30 23.80
N GLU A 260 6.57 1.41 23.19
CA GLU A 260 5.15 1.60 22.87
C GLU A 260 4.65 0.42 22.04
N THR A 261 3.52 -0.14 22.49
CA THR A 261 2.92 -1.37 21.95
C THR A 261 1.70 -1.03 21.10
N VAL A 262 1.79 -1.28 19.80
CA VAL A 262 0.67 -1.13 18.86
C VAL A 262 0.25 -2.50 18.34
N VAL A 263 -1.04 -2.80 18.38
CA VAL A 263 -1.61 -4.04 17.85
C VAL A 263 -2.49 -3.73 16.63
N LEU A 264 -2.21 -4.40 15.52
CA LEU A 264 -3.00 -4.33 14.29
C LEU A 264 -3.78 -5.64 14.11
N VAL A 265 -5.10 -5.57 13.92
CA VAL A 265 -5.96 -6.76 13.77
C VAL A 265 -6.68 -6.73 12.42
N GLY A 266 -6.36 -7.66 11.53
CA GLY A 266 -6.90 -7.66 10.16
C GLY A 266 -7.97 -8.72 9.96
N LYS A 267 -9.18 -8.34 9.49
CA LYS A 267 -10.22 -9.30 9.07
C LYS A 267 -9.66 -10.23 7.99
N GLY A 268 -9.65 -11.53 8.26
CA GLY A 268 -9.03 -12.56 7.41
C GLY A 268 -10.01 -13.51 6.74
N ILE A 269 -11.15 -13.03 6.22
CA ILE A 269 -12.10 -13.90 5.52
C ILE A 269 -11.66 -14.07 4.06
N THR A 270 -11.01 -15.18 3.74
CA THR A 270 -10.41 -15.37 2.40
C THR A 270 -11.42 -15.60 1.29
N PHE A 271 -12.62 -16.06 1.68
CA PHE A 271 -13.80 -16.01 0.84
C PHE A 271 -15.05 -15.96 1.69
N ASP A 272 -15.96 -15.05 1.35
CA ASP A 272 -17.22 -14.86 2.06
C ASP A 272 -18.42 -15.15 1.17
N THR A 273 -19.04 -16.30 1.40
CA THR A 273 -20.31 -16.66 0.75
C THR A 273 -21.53 -16.11 1.50
N GLY A 274 -21.33 -15.61 2.72
CA GLY A 274 -22.35 -15.35 3.73
C GLY A 274 -22.76 -16.55 4.58
N GLY A 275 -22.25 -17.75 4.30
CA GLY A 275 -22.61 -18.96 5.03
C GLY A 275 -24.05 -19.40 4.76
N ILE A 276 -24.79 -19.75 5.82
CA ILE A 276 -26.22 -20.11 5.71
C ILE A 276 -27.08 -18.91 5.26
N SER A 277 -26.75 -17.70 5.73
CA SER A 277 -27.25 -16.42 5.24
C SER A 277 -26.61 -16.05 3.90
N ILE A 278 -26.77 -16.91 2.90
CA ILE A 278 -26.02 -16.85 1.64
C ILE A 278 -26.22 -15.54 0.88
N LYS A 279 -25.12 -14.98 0.37
CA LYS A 279 -25.14 -13.80 -0.51
C LYS A 279 -25.73 -14.15 -1.88
N PRO A 280 -26.32 -13.16 -2.59
CA PRO A 280 -26.67 -13.34 -4.00
C PRO A 280 -25.45 -13.66 -4.87
N SER A 281 -25.65 -14.42 -5.95
CA SER A 281 -24.56 -14.79 -6.87
C SER A 281 -23.88 -13.58 -7.53
N ALA A 282 -24.64 -12.50 -7.75
CA ALA A 282 -24.12 -11.29 -8.36
C ALA A 282 -22.99 -10.69 -7.51
N LYS A 283 -21.81 -10.53 -8.11
CA LYS A 283 -20.59 -10.00 -7.47
C LYS A 283 -20.01 -10.84 -6.32
N MET A 284 -20.52 -12.05 -6.06
CA MET A 284 -19.94 -12.94 -5.03
C MET A 284 -18.44 -13.22 -5.28
N GLY A 285 -17.99 -13.27 -6.53
CA GLY A 285 -16.58 -13.41 -6.86
C GLY A 285 -15.67 -12.29 -6.33
N ALA A 286 -16.22 -11.10 -6.02
CA ALA A 286 -15.47 -10.01 -5.40
C ALA A 286 -15.19 -10.26 -3.91
N MET A 287 -15.89 -11.21 -3.27
CA MET A 287 -15.69 -11.57 -1.85
C MET A 287 -14.35 -12.27 -1.58
N LYS A 288 -13.54 -12.54 -2.61
CA LYS A 288 -12.11 -12.83 -2.44
C LYS A 288 -11.36 -11.68 -1.73
N SER A 289 -11.88 -10.45 -1.84
CA SER A 289 -11.30 -9.26 -1.20
C SER A 289 -11.66 -9.11 0.26
N ASP A 290 -12.46 -10.03 0.83
CA ASP A 290 -12.94 -9.93 2.21
C ASP A 290 -11.87 -10.25 3.29
N MET A 291 -10.65 -10.47 2.82
CA MET A 291 -9.40 -10.56 3.57
C MET A 291 -8.52 -9.30 3.38
N GLY A 292 -9.07 -8.21 2.83
CA GLY A 292 -8.32 -6.97 2.58
C GLY A 292 -7.73 -6.35 3.85
N GLY A 293 -8.42 -6.49 4.98
CA GLY A 293 -7.90 -6.10 6.29
C GLY A 293 -6.69 -6.92 6.72
N ALA A 294 -6.75 -8.25 6.56
CA ALA A 294 -5.59 -9.12 6.79
C ALA A 294 -4.43 -8.81 5.84
N ALA A 295 -4.72 -8.55 4.57
CA ALA A 295 -3.71 -8.17 3.58
C ALA A 295 -2.98 -6.89 3.98
N ALA A 296 -3.73 -5.87 4.43
CA ALA A 296 -3.19 -4.61 4.94
C ALA A 296 -2.31 -4.82 6.18
N VAL A 297 -2.74 -5.65 7.14
CA VAL A 297 -1.91 -5.98 8.32
C VAL A 297 -0.62 -6.70 7.94
N LEU A 298 -0.67 -7.69 7.03
CA LEU A 298 0.54 -8.38 6.56
C LEU A 298 1.49 -7.42 5.81
N GLY A 299 0.94 -6.54 4.97
CA GLY A 299 1.68 -5.47 4.30
C GLY A 299 2.35 -4.52 5.29
N ALA A 300 1.60 -4.04 6.29
CA ALA A 300 2.11 -3.18 7.34
C ALA A 300 3.22 -3.85 8.16
N MET A 301 3.04 -5.12 8.57
CA MET A 301 4.08 -5.86 9.29
C MET A 301 5.36 -6.03 8.45
N LYS A 302 5.23 -6.25 7.14
CA LYS A 302 6.38 -6.27 6.23
C LYS A 302 7.10 -4.92 6.20
N THR A 303 6.37 -3.82 6.10
CA THR A 303 6.95 -2.46 6.14
C THR A 303 7.62 -2.16 7.48
N VAL A 304 6.98 -2.50 8.61
CA VAL A 304 7.52 -2.34 9.97
C VAL A 304 8.86 -3.06 10.12
N GLY A 305 8.94 -4.31 9.66
CA GLY A 305 10.18 -5.09 9.71
C GLY A 305 11.26 -4.61 8.76
N ALA A 306 10.88 -4.09 7.59
CA ALA A 306 11.83 -3.55 6.62
C ALA A 306 12.48 -2.24 7.11
N LEU A 307 11.72 -1.43 7.86
CA LEU A 307 12.20 -0.16 8.44
C LEU A 307 12.77 -0.32 9.85
N ASP A 308 12.70 -1.53 10.42
CA ASP A 308 13.12 -1.83 11.79
C ASP A 308 12.62 -0.79 12.80
N LEU A 309 11.31 -0.55 12.80
CA LEU A 309 10.74 0.55 13.60
C LEU A 309 11.01 0.33 15.11
N PRO A 310 11.32 1.39 15.86
CA PRO A 310 11.58 1.32 17.30
C PRO A 310 10.29 1.24 18.11
N LEU A 311 9.38 0.34 17.72
CA LEU A 311 8.08 0.09 18.34
C LEU A 311 7.90 -1.41 18.56
N ARG A 312 7.08 -1.79 19.54
CA ARG A 312 6.59 -3.16 19.67
C ARG A 312 5.29 -3.26 18.87
N VAL A 313 5.33 -3.95 17.73
CA VAL A 313 4.16 -4.05 16.83
C VAL A 313 3.71 -5.49 16.72
N ILE A 314 2.43 -5.72 16.98
CA ILE A 314 1.82 -7.04 16.92
C ILE A 314 0.78 -7.07 15.80
N GLY A 315 0.97 -7.91 14.79
CA GLY A 315 -0.01 -8.17 13.74
C GLY A 315 -0.83 -9.43 14.04
N ILE A 316 -2.16 -9.32 14.12
CA ILE A 316 -3.07 -10.44 14.36
C ILE A 316 -4.00 -10.60 13.16
N VAL A 317 -4.08 -11.81 12.62
CA VAL A 317 -4.97 -12.16 11.51
C VAL A 317 -5.74 -13.45 11.84
N PRO A 318 -7.00 -13.37 12.29
CA PRO A 318 -7.88 -14.52 12.42
C PRO A 318 -8.43 -14.91 11.03
N ALA A 319 -7.73 -15.79 10.32
CA ALA A 319 -8.06 -16.18 8.96
C ALA A 319 -8.90 -17.46 8.85
N THR A 320 -9.95 -17.40 8.05
CA THR A 320 -10.82 -18.54 7.69
C THR A 320 -11.61 -18.24 6.41
N GLU A 321 -12.38 -19.20 5.93
CA GLU A 321 -13.45 -18.98 4.95
C GLU A 321 -14.82 -19.01 5.65
N ASN A 322 -15.81 -18.31 5.09
CA ASN A 322 -17.21 -18.40 5.51
C ASN A 322 -18.00 -19.11 4.41
N MET A 323 -18.38 -20.37 4.68
CA MET A 323 -18.93 -21.31 3.69
C MET A 323 -20.21 -21.94 4.22
N PRO A 324 -21.26 -22.15 3.38
CA PRO A 324 -22.35 -23.04 3.71
C PRO A 324 -21.84 -24.48 3.72
N ASP A 325 -22.18 -25.22 4.76
CA ASP A 325 -21.89 -26.65 4.91
C ASP A 325 -22.90 -27.25 5.90
N ALA A 326 -23.03 -28.57 5.92
CA ALA A 326 -23.84 -29.27 6.92
C ALA A 326 -23.38 -28.98 8.37
N ASN A 327 -22.11 -28.62 8.55
CA ASN A 327 -21.53 -28.24 9.84
C ASN A 327 -21.44 -26.73 10.05
N ALA A 328 -21.93 -25.89 9.14
CA ALA A 328 -21.87 -24.44 9.32
C ALA A 328 -22.69 -23.99 10.54
N TYR A 329 -22.21 -22.96 11.23
CA TYR A 329 -23.00 -22.23 12.22
C TYR A 329 -24.23 -21.58 11.55
N ARG A 330 -25.29 -21.36 12.32
CA ARG A 330 -26.61 -20.99 11.81
C ARG A 330 -27.14 -19.72 12.46
N PRO A 331 -28.07 -19.02 11.78
CA PRO A 331 -28.92 -18.05 12.46
C PRO A 331 -29.58 -18.67 13.70
N ALA A 332 -29.72 -17.88 14.76
CA ALA A 332 -30.19 -18.23 16.10
C ALA A 332 -29.26 -19.14 16.93
N ASP A 333 -28.09 -19.57 16.43
CA ASP A 333 -27.09 -20.17 17.30
C ASP A 333 -26.61 -19.12 18.33
N VAL A 334 -26.28 -19.56 19.55
CA VAL A 334 -25.70 -18.72 20.60
C VAL A 334 -24.27 -19.19 20.87
N ILE A 335 -23.29 -18.36 20.52
CA ILE A 335 -21.87 -18.69 20.55
C ILE A 335 -21.20 -17.95 21.71
N THR A 336 -20.31 -18.62 22.44
CA THR A 336 -19.51 -17.99 23.49
C THR A 336 -18.14 -17.58 22.93
N ALA A 337 -17.81 -16.29 22.98
CA ALA A 337 -16.50 -15.76 22.61
C ALA A 337 -15.44 -16.03 23.69
N SER A 338 -14.16 -15.80 23.38
CA SER A 338 -13.04 -16.09 24.28
C SER A 338 -13.00 -15.25 25.56
N ASN A 339 -13.74 -14.15 25.63
CA ASN A 339 -13.95 -13.37 26.84
C ASN A 339 -15.18 -13.82 27.67
N GLY A 340 -15.82 -14.92 27.31
CA GLY A 340 -17.00 -15.47 28.01
C GLY A 340 -18.32 -14.81 27.65
N LYS A 341 -18.35 -13.75 26.82
CA LYS A 341 -19.60 -13.16 26.34
C LYS A 341 -20.29 -14.09 25.33
N THR A 342 -21.60 -14.16 25.41
CA THR A 342 -22.42 -14.88 24.43
C THR A 342 -22.89 -13.94 23.32
N ILE A 343 -23.01 -14.48 22.11
CA ILE A 343 -23.41 -13.77 20.89
C ILE A 343 -24.49 -14.60 20.21
N GLU A 344 -25.69 -14.03 20.06
CA GLU A 344 -26.74 -14.59 19.22
C GLU A 344 -26.47 -14.24 17.75
N ILE A 345 -26.48 -15.24 16.88
CA ILE A 345 -26.20 -15.06 15.46
C ILE A 345 -27.49 -14.69 14.74
N ILE A 346 -27.67 -13.42 14.39
CA ILE A 346 -28.80 -12.99 13.57
C ILE A 346 -28.55 -13.34 12.09
N SER A 347 -27.32 -13.15 11.63
CA SER A 347 -26.90 -13.44 10.26
C SER A 347 -25.49 -14.02 10.25
N THR A 348 -25.28 -15.08 9.46
CA THR A 348 -23.94 -15.65 9.26
C THR A 348 -23.12 -14.87 8.23
N ASP A 349 -23.71 -13.85 7.59
CA ASP A 349 -23.06 -12.87 6.69
C ASP A 349 -22.50 -11.65 7.46
N ALA A 350 -22.55 -11.73 8.80
CA ALA A 350 -21.90 -10.79 9.71
C ALA A 350 -20.73 -11.49 10.42
N GLU A 351 -19.99 -12.31 9.70
CA GLU A 351 -18.89 -13.16 10.19
C GLU A 351 -17.62 -12.38 10.54
N GLY A 352 -17.34 -11.28 9.83
CA GLY A 352 -16.12 -10.49 10.04
C GLY A 352 -15.97 -10.00 11.47
N ARG A 353 -17.06 -9.50 12.07
CA ARG A 353 -17.04 -9.06 13.48
C ARG A 353 -16.88 -10.22 14.46
N MET A 354 -17.28 -11.44 14.09
CA MET A 354 -17.10 -12.63 14.93
C MET A 354 -15.63 -13.02 15.02
N VAL A 355 -14.94 -13.09 13.88
CA VAL A 355 -13.50 -13.42 13.86
C VAL A 355 -12.67 -12.31 14.51
N LEU A 356 -13.05 -11.04 14.30
CA LEU A 356 -12.42 -9.90 14.95
C LEU A 356 -12.65 -9.88 16.46
N ALA A 357 -13.82 -10.27 16.97
CA ALA A 357 -14.07 -10.28 18.42
C ALA A 357 -13.05 -11.12 19.18
N ASP A 358 -12.76 -12.35 18.74
CA ASP A 358 -11.72 -13.17 19.34
C ASP A 358 -10.30 -12.65 19.05
N GLY A 359 -10.09 -12.00 17.90
CA GLY A 359 -8.84 -11.30 17.58
C GLY A 359 -8.53 -10.15 18.54
N LEU A 360 -9.51 -9.30 18.80
CA LEU A 360 -9.44 -8.15 19.72
C LEU A 360 -9.29 -8.60 21.18
N VAL A 361 -9.99 -9.66 21.59
CA VAL A 361 -9.78 -10.24 22.93
C VAL A 361 -8.35 -10.80 23.07
N TYR A 362 -7.81 -11.41 22.01
CA TYR A 362 -6.42 -11.88 22.02
C TYR A 362 -5.42 -10.71 22.07
N ALA A 363 -5.69 -9.61 21.37
CA ALA A 363 -4.87 -8.39 21.37
C ALA A 363 -4.65 -7.84 22.78
N GLY A 364 -5.66 -7.89 23.65
CA GLY A 364 -5.57 -7.39 25.03
C GLY A 364 -4.48 -8.03 25.89
N ARG A 365 -3.96 -9.22 25.50
CA ARG A 365 -2.87 -9.90 26.22
C ARG A 365 -1.54 -9.16 26.16
N TYR A 366 -1.39 -8.25 25.20
CA TYR A 366 -0.18 -7.46 24.98
C TYR A 366 -0.16 -6.16 25.78
N ASN A 367 -1.23 -5.84 26.54
CA ASN A 367 -1.40 -4.55 27.22
C ASN A 367 -1.08 -3.35 26.31
N PRO A 368 -1.72 -3.25 25.14
CA PRO A 368 -1.31 -2.30 24.11
C PRO A 368 -1.67 -0.85 24.43
N ASP A 369 -0.85 0.08 23.95
CA ASP A 369 -1.14 1.52 23.93
C ASP A 369 -2.19 1.87 22.86
N ALA A 370 -2.24 1.10 21.77
CA ALA A 370 -3.26 1.23 20.74
C ALA A 370 -3.60 -0.12 20.09
N VAL A 371 -4.89 -0.34 19.82
CA VAL A 371 -5.39 -1.46 18.99
C VAL A 371 -6.16 -0.88 17.82
N ILE A 372 -5.78 -1.28 16.61
CA ILE A 372 -6.41 -0.82 15.37
C ILE A 372 -6.84 -2.06 14.59
N ASP A 373 -8.14 -2.22 14.36
CA ASP A 373 -8.64 -3.23 13.44
C ASP A 373 -8.91 -2.66 12.04
N LEU A 374 -8.60 -3.46 11.03
CA LEU A 374 -8.76 -3.15 9.61
C LEU A 374 -9.67 -4.20 9.00
N ALA A 375 -10.79 -3.79 8.39
CA ALA A 375 -11.80 -4.74 7.94
C ALA A 375 -12.66 -4.22 6.78
N THR A 376 -12.87 -5.07 5.77
CA THR A 376 -13.95 -4.98 4.79
C THR A 376 -15.28 -5.36 5.45
N LEU A 377 -15.73 -4.57 6.42
CA LEU A 377 -16.70 -5.04 7.41
C LEU A 377 -18.17 -4.88 6.99
N THR A 378 -18.50 -3.79 6.27
CA THR A 378 -19.90 -3.49 5.94
C THR A 378 -20.06 -2.87 4.56
N GLY A 379 -21.08 -3.31 3.83
CA GLY A 379 -21.53 -2.61 2.62
C GLY A 379 -22.11 -1.22 2.93
N SER A 380 -22.61 -1.00 4.15
CA SER A 380 -23.14 0.29 4.60
C SER A 380 -22.09 1.40 4.60
N CYS A 381 -20.82 1.09 4.85
CA CYS A 381 -19.74 2.08 4.76
C CYS A 381 -19.60 2.63 3.32
N ILE A 382 -19.76 1.76 2.30
CA ILE A 382 -19.73 2.17 0.89
C ILE A 382 -20.93 3.06 0.57
N VAL A 383 -22.11 2.78 1.12
CA VAL A 383 -23.31 3.62 0.94
C VAL A 383 -23.11 5.00 1.58
N ALA A 384 -22.48 5.06 2.76
CA ALA A 384 -22.31 6.29 3.52
C ALA A 384 -21.22 7.21 2.95
N LEU A 385 -20.05 6.67 2.61
CA LEU A 385 -18.87 7.45 2.23
C LEU A 385 -18.56 7.42 0.73
N GLY A 386 -19.22 6.54 -0.03
CA GLY A 386 -18.95 6.31 -1.44
C GLY A 386 -17.81 5.31 -1.65
N LYS A 387 -17.81 4.72 -2.84
CA LYS A 387 -16.76 3.78 -3.25
C LYS A 387 -15.50 4.58 -3.65
N ASP A 388 -14.33 4.13 -3.20
CA ASP A 388 -13.03 4.68 -3.57
C ASP A 388 -12.82 6.15 -3.10
N MET A 389 -13.60 6.61 -2.10
CA MET A 389 -13.59 7.99 -1.60
C MET A 389 -12.85 8.13 -0.27
N ALA A 390 -13.26 7.33 0.73
CA ALA A 390 -12.67 7.31 2.08
C ALA A 390 -12.98 6.00 2.81
N ALA A 391 -12.17 5.66 3.82
CA ALA A 391 -12.44 4.60 4.79
C ALA A 391 -13.33 5.10 5.94
N GLY A 392 -14.09 4.18 6.57
CA GLY A 392 -14.81 4.49 7.80
C GLY A 392 -13.90 4.35 9.01
N LEU A 393 -13.79 5.41 9.82
CA LEU A 393 -13.02 5.42 11.06
C LEU A 393 -13.94 5.55 12.27
N PHE A 394 -13.85 4.59 13.18
CA PHE A 394 -14.52 4.59 14.47
C PHE A 394 -13.48 4.37 15.55
N SER A 395 -13.54 5.15 16.63
CA SER A 395 -12.60 5.05 17.74
C SER A 395 -13.35 5.23 19.06
N THR A 396 -12.88 4.53 20.09
CA THR A 396 -13.28 4.79 21.48
C THR A 396 -12.49 5.94 22.11
N GLU A 397 -11.39 6.35 21.49
CA GLU A 397 -10.46 7.38 21.97
C GLU A 397 -10.26 8.46 20.90
N ASP A 398 -10.56 9.72 21.24
CA ASP A 398 -10.44 10.86 20.32
C ASP A 398 -8.98 11.09 19.87
N SER A 399 -8.01 10.92 20.77
CA SER A 399 -6.58 11.11 20.45
C SER A 399 -6.09 10.12 19.39
N LEU A 400 -6.55 8.86 19.45
CA LEU A 400 -6.20 7.85 18.46
C LEU A 400 -6.88 8.14 17.13
N ARG A 401 -8.16 8.56 17.15
CA ARG A 401 -8.88 9.01 15.94
C ARG A 401 -8.10 10.12 15.25
N ASP A 402 -7.75 11.17 15.97
CA ASP A 402 -7.12 12.36 15.40
C ASP A 402 -5.73 12.03 14.82
N ARG A 403 -4.95 11.16 15.48
CA ARG A 403 -3.68 10.66 14.95
C ARG A 403 -3.86 9.86 13.66
N LEU A 404 -4.88 9.00 13.57
CA LEU A 404 -5.18 8.22 12.38
C LEU A 404 -5.69 9.11 11.24
N THR A 405 -6.53 10.10 11.53
CA THR A 405 -7.00 11.08 10.54
C THR A 405 -5.83 11.90 9.99
N ALA A 406 -4.93 12.39 10.84
CA ALA A 406 -3.74 13.12 10.38
C ALA A 406 -2.82 12.24 9.51
N ALA A 407 -2.66 10.95 9.88
CA ALA A 407 -1.91 10.00 9.05
C ALA A 407 -2.58 9.78 7.68
N ALA A 408 -3.89 9.59 7.66
CA ALA A 408 -4.70 9.40 6.46
C ALA A 408 -4.63 10.62 5.51
N GLU A 409 -4.63 11.83 6.07
CA GLU A 409 -4.42 13.07 5.30
C GLU A 409 -3.01 13.15 4.71
N ALA A 410 -1.98 12.85 5.49
CA ALA A 410 -0.58 12.90 5.04
C ALA A 410 -0.25 11.85 3.95
N THR A 411 -0.86 10.67 4.02
CA THR A 411 -0.68 9.59 3.04
C THR A 411 -1.65 9.68 1.86
N HIS A 412 -2.68 10.51 1.95
CA HIS A 412 -3.82 10.55 1.03
C HIS A 412 -4.60 9.22 0.94
N GLU A 413 -4.52 8.38 1.97
CA GLU A 413 -5.38 7.21 2.20
C GLU A 413 -6.45 7.56 3.23
N ARG A 414 -7.41 8.41 2.81
CA ARG A 414 -8.43 9.06 3.66
C ARG A 414 -9.51 8.12 4.19
#